data_AF-A0A9D1LWP4-F1
#
_entry.id   AF-A0A9D1LWP4-F1
#
_cell.length_a   1.000
_cell.length_b   1.000
_cell.length_c   1.000
_cell.angle_alpha   90.00
_cell.angle_beta   90.00
_cell.angle_gamma   90.00
#
_symmetry.space_group_name_H-M   'P 1'
#
loop_
_entity.id
_entity.type
_entity.pdbx_description
1 polymer ?
#
loop_
_entity_poly.entity_id
_entity_poly.type
_entity_poly.pdbx_seq_one_letter_code
_entity_poly.pdbx_strand_id
1 'polypeptide(L)'
;MDYIGEKCPVCGKNFHADDDVVVCPICGTPHHRECYENLGHCFNEDKHAEGFSFDNSVNGETNNSGGEFIICKKCGKHNPKGTFFCGNCGEPLSENAQKVSGEQNNPYGNNPYG
;
A
#
# COMPACT_ATOMS: atom_id res chain seq x y z
N MET A 1 10.91 -0.42 19.13
CA MET A 1 11.02 -0.81 17.70
C MET A 1 9.83 -1.70 17.48
N ASP A 2 8.68 -1.07 17.31
CA ASP A 2 7.42 -1.68 17.70
C ASP A 2 6.79 -2.16 16.41
N TYR A 3 6.62 -3.47 16.25
CA TYR A 3 6.00 -4.09 15.08
C TYR A 3 4.51 -3.68 14.91
N ILE A 4 4.06 -2.68 15.65
CA ILE A 4 2.70 -2.14 15.67
C ILE A 4 2.33 -1.73 14.24
N GLY A 5 1.20 -2.26 13.77
CA GLY A 5 0.73 -2.05 12.40
C GLY A 5 1.25 -3.07 11.38
N GLU A 6 2.34 -3.81 11.65
CA GLU A 6 2.73 -4.97 10.86
C GLU A 6 1.79 -6.16 11.13
N LYS A 7 1.77 -7.16 10.23
CA LYS A 7 0.90 -8.33 10.35
C LYS A 7 1.65 -9.57 10.81
N CYS A 8 1.07 -10.30 11.75
CA CYS A 8 1.54 -11.64 12.06
C CYS A 8 1.32 -12.56 10.86
N PRO A 9 2.35 -13.28 10.39
CA PRO A 9 2.23 -14.14 9.20
C PRO A 9 1.35 -15.37 9.44
N VAL A 10 1.14 -15.77 10.70
CA VAL A 10 0.31 -16.93 11.05
C VAL A 10 -1.18 -16.58 11.03
N CYS A 11 -1.58 -15.52 11.73
CA CYS A 11 -3.00 -15.17 11.90
C CYS A 11 -3.48 -14.01 11.03
N GLY A 12 -2.56 -13.28 10.38
CA GLY A 12 -2.85 -12.14 9.51
C GLY A 12 -3.31 -10.87 10.24
N LYS A 13 -3.41 -10.89 11.58
CA LYS A 13 -3.80 -9.73 12.39
C LYS A 13 -2.62 -8.79 12.56
N ASN A 14 -2.93 -7.50 12.67
CA ASN A 14 -1.94 -6.49 13.01
C ASN A 14 -1.43 -6.68 14.44
N PHE A 15 -0.16 -6.33 14.68
CA PHE A 15 0.36 -6.20 16.03
C PHE A 15 -0.09 -4.88 16.66
N HIS A 16 -0.34 -4.92 17.95
CA HIS A 16 -0.70 -3.78 18.80
C HIS A 16 0.33 -3.61 19.92
N ALA A 17 0.27 -2.46 20.62
CA ALA A 17 1.24 -2.11 21.64
C ALA A 17 1.24 -3.06 22.86
N ASP A 18 0.12 -3.73 23.09
CA ASP A 18 -0.12 -4.69 24.16
C ASP A 18 0.07 -6.16 23.74
N ASP A 19 0.34 -6.42 22.46
CA ASP A 19 0.58 -7.77 21.97
C ASP A 19 1.93 -8.31 22.45
N ASP A 20 1.94 -9.55 22.92
CA ASP A 20 3.18 -10.29 23.17
C ASP A 20 3.77 -10.76 21.84
N VAL A 21 4.88 -10.17 21.44
CA VAL A 21 5.53 -10.42 20.15
C VAL A 21 6.84 -11.18 20.35
N VAL A 22 6.97 -12.29 19.66
CA VAL A 22 8.20 -13.07 19.53
C VAL A 22 8.79 -12.84 18.16
N VAL A 23 10.09 -12.57 18.12
CA VAL A 23 10.84 -12.35 16.89
C VAL A 23 11.72 -13.56 16.65
N CYS A 24 11.63 -14.15 15.45
CA CYS A 24 12.48 -15.29 15.10
C CYS A 24 13.97 -14.87 15.11
N PRO A 25 14.86 -15.58 15.82
CA PRO A 25 16.28 -15.20 15.89
C PRO A 25 17.05 -15.45 14.59
N ILE A 26 16.51 -16.28 13.68
CA ILE A 26 17.17 -16.62 12.41
C ILE A 26 16.88 -15.53 11.37
N CYS A 27 15.60 -15.20 11.18
CA CYS A 27 15.16 -14.33 10.10
C CYS A 27 14.51 -13.02 10.56
N GLY A 28 14.36 -12.76 11.86
CA GLY A 28 13.78 -11.51 12.36
C GLY A 28 12.26 -11.35 12.14
N THR A 29 11.55 -12.36 11.63
CA THR A 29 10.10 -12.27 11.40
C THR A 29 9.35 -12.19 12.75
N PRO A 30 8.49 -11.18 12.97
CA PRO A 30 7.67 -11.05 14.17
C PRO A 30 6.44 -11.97 14.13
N HIS A 31 6.05 -12.51 15.28
CA HIS A 31 4.88 -13.37 15.49
C HIS A 31 4.20 -13.00 16.81
N HIS A 32 2.87 -13.18 16.92
CA HIS A 32 2.25 -13.20 18.25
C HIS A 32 2.82 -14.42 19.00
N ARG A 33 3.13 -14.28 20.29
CA ARG A 33 3.68 -15.39 21.10
C ARG A 33 2.82 -16.64 20.96
N GLU A 34 1.51 -16.50 21.13
CA GLU A 34 0.55 -17.59 20.96
C GLU A 34 0.65 -18.24 19.57
N CYS A 35 0.79 -17.45 18.51
CA CYS A 35 0.93 -17.98 17.15
C CYS A 35 2.23 -18.75 16.95
N TYR A 36 3.33 -18.26 17.54
CA TYR A 36 4.62 -18.94 17.50
C TYR A 36 4.58 -20.26 18.30
N GLU A 37 3.99 -20.25 19.49
CA GLU A 37 3.87 -21.43 20.35
C GLU A 37 2.95 -22.50 19.75
N ASN A 38 1.81 -22.09 19.16
CA ASN A 38 0.89 -23.00 18.49
C ASN A 38 1.52 -23.64 17.24
N LEU A 39 2.36 -22.89 16.50
CA LEU A 39 3.08 -23.41 15.36
C LEU A 39 4.30 -24.27 15.78
N GLY A 40 4.93 -23.92 16.90
CA GLY A 40 6.13 -24.55 17.45
C GLY A 40 7.44 -24.15 16.75
N HIS A 41 7.36 -23.35 15.68
CA HIS A 41 8.49 -22.89 14.88
C HIS A 41 8.16 -21.55 14.20
N CYS A 42 9.14 -20.97 13.51
CA CYS A 42 8.95 -19.78 12.70
C CYS A 42 8.06 -20.08 11.50
N PHE A 43 7.11 -19.21 11.16
CA PHE A 43 6.29 -19.37 9.95
C PHE A 43 7.11 -19.48 8.66
N ASN A 44 8.26 -18.81 8.59
CA ASN A 44 9.16 -18.83 7.44
C ASN A 44 10.31 -19.84 7.62
N GLU A 45 10.13 -20.92 8.39
CA GLU A 45 11.21 -21.89 8.65
C GLU A 45 11.83 -22.46 7.39
N ASP A 46 11.02 -22.82 6.39
CA ASP A 46 11.51 -23.36 5.11
C ASP A 46 12.47 -22.38 4.40
N LYS A 47 12.24 -21.08 4.56
CA LYS A 47 13.05 -20.03 3.93
C LYS A 47 14.32 -19.70 4.70
N HIS A 48 14.51 -20.27 5.89
CA HIS A 48 15.76 -20.09 6.63
C HIS A 48 16.95 -20.64 5.86
N ALA A 49 16.77 -21.79 5.19
CA ALA A 49 17.81 -22.39 4.35
C ALA A 49 18.20 -21.50 3.16
N GLU A 50 17.29 -20.65 2.70
CA GLU A 50 17.49 -19.69 1.61
C GLU A 50 18.13 -18.37 2.08
N GLY A 51 18.39 -18.21 3.39
CA GLY A 51 18.95 -16.99 3.96
C GLY A 51 17.95 -15.84 4.04
N PHE A 52 16.64 -16.14 4.09
CA PHE A 52 15.61 -15.13 4.23
C PHE A 52 15.77 -14.31 5.52
N SER A 53 15.64 -12.99 5.40
CA SER A 53 15.60 -12.05 6.51
C SER A 53 14.42 -11.10 6.33
N PHE A 54 13.68 -10.90 7.41
CA PHE A 54 12.58 -9.95 7.50
C PHE A 54 13.16 -8.56 7.73
N ASP A 55 13.07 -7.71 6.70
CA ASP A 55 13.51 -6.33 6.79
C ASP A 55 12.39 -5.46 7.39
N ASN A 56 12.56 -5.07 8.66
CA ASN A 56 11.66 -4.17 9.38
C ASN A 56 12.06 -2.68 9.22
N SER A 57 12.98 -2.35 8.31
CA SER A 57 13.58 -1.01 8.17
C SER A 57 12.68 0.00 7.45
N VAL A 58 11.38 -0.29 7.27
CA VAL A 58 10.42 0.64 6.67
C VAL A 58 9.26 0.91 7.62
N ASN A 59 9.56 1.53 8.76
CA ASN A 59 8.52 2.25 9.51
C ASN A 59 8.19 3.54 8.76
N GLY A 60 7.14 3.47 7.96
CA GLY A 60 6.55 4.62 7.30
C GLY A 60 5.89 4.19 6.00
N GLU A 61 4.62 3.81 6.11
CA GLU A 61 3.62 3.96 5.05
C GLU A 61 4.05 3.50 3.64
N THR A 62 3.74 2.25 3.29
CA THR A 62 2.91 1.87 2.13
C THR A 62 3.25 0.48 1.54
N ASN A 63 2.20 -0.14 0.99
CA ASN A 63 2.22 -1.11 -0.12
C ASN A 63 2.37 -2.60 0.20
N ASN A 64 1.20 -3.19 0.47
CA ASN A 64 0.85 -4.50 -0.06
C ASN A 64 1.18 -4.55 -1.56
N SER A 65 2.14 -5.39 -1.96
CA SER A 65 2.49 -5.63 -3.37
C SER A 65 1.33 -6.30 -4.10
N GLY A 66 0.51 -5.48 -4.74
CA GLY A 66 -0.48 -5.89 -5.72
C GLY A 66 -0.81 -4.70 -6.61
N GLY A 67 0.09 -4.40 -7.56
CA GLY A 67 0.01 -3.36 -8.59
C GLY A 67 -0.71 -2.09 -8.16
N GLU A 68 0.00 -1.04 -7.73
CA GLU A 68 -0.61 0.14 -7.13
C GLU A 68 -1.91 0.58 -7.86
N PHE A 69 -3.04 0.61 -7.14
CA PHE A 69 -4.34 1.03 -7.66
C PHE A 69 -4.80 2.31 -6.94
N ILE A 70 -5.50 3.19 -7.67
CA ILE A 70 -6.19 4.37 -7.14
C ILE A 70 -7.70 4.17 -7.22
N ILE A 71 -8.39 4.46 -6.12
CA ILE A 71 -9.85 4.31 -6.01
C ILE A 71 -10.53 5.59 -6.47
N CYS A 72 -11.47 5.47 -7.41
CA CYS A 72 -12.26 6.60 -7.88
C CYS A 72 -13.17 7.12 -6.75
N LYS A 73 -13.00 8.38 -6.34
CA LYS A 73 -13.82 9.02 -5.29
C LYS A 73 -15.31 9.16 -5.66
N LYS A 74 -15.64 9.14 -6.96
CA LYS A 74 -17.02 9.29 -7.44
C LYS A 74 -17.79 7.98 -7.56
N CYS A 75 -17.16 6.92 -8.08
CA CYS A 75 -17.85 5.66 -8.38
C CYS A 75 -17.27 4.43 -7.67
N GLY A 76 -16.18 4.58 -6.92
CA GLY A 76 -15.54 3.49 -6.17
C GLY A 76 -14.73 2.51 -7.01
N LYS A 77 -14.68 2.62 -8.35
CA LYS A 77 -13.86 1.71 -9.17
C LYS A 77 -12.38 1.80 -8.81
N HIS A 78 -11.72 0.64 -8.72
CA HIS A 78 -10.26 0.53 -8.70
C HIS A 78 -9.68 0.75 -10.11
N ASN A 79 -8.73 1.67 -10.23
CA ASN A 79 -8.02 1.99 -11.47
C ASN A 79 -6.51 1.87 -11.24
N PRO A 80 -5.69 1.49 -12.22
CA PRO A 80 -4.24 1.43 -12.06
C PRO A 80 -3.64 2.80 -11.70
N LYS A 81 -2.65 2.83 -10.82
CA LYS A 81 -1.90 4.06 -10.53
C LYS A 81 -1.15 4.49 -11.80
N GLY A 82 -1.15 5.80 -12.07
CA GLY A 82 -0.70 6.36 -13.34
C GLY A 82 -1.83 6.63 -14.34
N THR A 83 -3.05 6.12 -14.11
CA THR A 83 -4.22 6.57 -14.86
C THR A 83 -4.69 7.94 -14.39
N PHE A 84 -4.96 8.84 -15.34
CA PHE A 84 -5.43 10.20 -15.04
C PHE A 84 -6.94 10.25 -14.78
N PHE A 85 -7.72 9.39 -15.43
CA PHE A 85 -9.18 9.38 -15.36
C PHE A 85 -9.73 7.98 -15.07
N CYS A 86 -10.89 7.92 -14.41
CA CYS A 86 -11.57 6.69 -14.11
C CYS A 86 -12.16 6.05 -15.38
N GLY A 87 -11.78 4.80 -15.66
CA GLY A 87 -12.30 4.06 -16.82
C GLY A 87 -13.78 3.68 -16.74
N ASN A 88 -14.46 3.92 -15.61
CA ASN A 88 -15.91 3.66 -15.45
C ASN A 88 -16.77 4.92 -15.53
N CYS A 89 -16.31 6.05 -14.98
CA CYS A 89 -17.13 7.26 -14.88
C CYS A 89 -16.46 8.53 -15.40
N GLY A 90 -15.21 8.45 -15.89
CA GLY A 90 -14.45 9.57 -16.42
C GLY A 90 -13.87 10.54 -15.38
N GLU A 91 -14.11 10.34 -14.09
CA GLU A 91 -13.65 11.25 -13.04
C GLU A 91 -12.11 11.28 -12.96
N PRO A 92 -11.47 12.46 -12.82
CA PRO A 92 -10.03 12.56 -12.59
C PRO A 92 -9.63 11.88 -11.28
N LEU A 93 -8.53 11.13 -11.33
CA LEU A 93 -8.07 10.30 -10.20
C LEU A 93 -6.92 10.96 -9.42
N SER A 94 -6.17 11.87 -10.04
CA SER A 94 -5.03 12.55 -9.41
C SER A 94 -5.13 14.08 -9.52
N GLU A 95 -4.48 14.80 -8.59
CA GLU A 95 -4.37 16.28 -8.67
C GLU A 95 -3.66 16.74 -9.95
N ASN A 96 -2.73 15.93 -10.48
CA ASN A 96 -2.09 16.21 -11.77
C ASN A 96 -3.07 16.09 -12.96
N ALA A 97 -4.16 15.31 -12.84
CA ALA A 97 -5.22 15.29 -13.85
C ALA A 97 -6.14 16.53 -13.77
N GLN A 98 -6.32 17.10 -12.57
CA GLN A 98 -7.12 18.31 -12.36
C GLN A 98 -6.50 19.56 -12.99
N LYS A 99 -5.17 19.60 -13.14
CA LYS A 99 -4.46 20.73 -13.78
C LYS A 99 -4.63 20.80 -15.30
N VAL A 100 -5.22 19.79 -15.94
CA VAL A 100 -5.48 19.80 -17.40
C VAL A 100 -6.83 20.44 -17.76
N SER A 101 -7.72 20.64 -16.80
CA SER A 101 -9.03 21.28 -17.03
C SER A 101 -9.09 22.71 -16.50
N GLY A 102 -8.03 23.48 -16.76
CA GLY A 102 -7.87 24.83 -16.23
C GLY A 102 -7.14 25.79 -17.14
N GLU A 103 -7.35 25.74 -18.47
CA GLU A 103 -7.20 26.95 -19.27
C GLU A 103 -8.03 26.90 -20.55
N GLN A 104 -9.18 27.57 -20.48
CA GLN A 104 -9.87 28.10 -21.64
C GLN A 104 -8.96 29.15 -22.29
N ASN A 105 -8.19 28.75 -23.29
CA ASN A 105 -7.61 29.71 -24.24
C ASN A 105 -7.97 29.26 -25.66
N ASN A 106 -9.15 29.72 -26.07
CA ASN A 106 -9.67 29.68 -27.43
C ASN A 106 -8.77 30.54 -28.34
N PRO A 107 -8.07 29.98 -29.36
CA PRO A 107 -7.11 30.78 -30.12
C PRO A 107 -7.71 31.64 -31.24
N TYR A 108 -9.02 31.60 -31.54
CA TYR A 108 -9.60 32.46 -32.57
C TYR A 108 -11.03 32.87 -32.27
N GLY A 109 -11.22 34.07 -31.72
CA GLY A 109 -12.54 34.62 -31.50
C GLY A 109 -12.54 36.01 -30.88
N ASN A 110 -11.98 36.99 -31.60
CA ASN A 110 -12.54 38.34 -31.80
C ASN A 110 -11.43 39.32 -32.18
N ASN A 111 -11.56 39.93 -33.36
CA ASN A 111 -11.02 41.27 -33.59
C ASN A 111 -12.17 42.20 -34.01
N PRO A 112 -12.46 43.26 -33.25
CA PRO A 112 -13.51 44.22 -33.56
C PRO A 112 -12.95 45.42 -34.33
N TYR A 113 -13.64 45.81 -35.41
CA TYR A 113 -13.46 47.01 -36.25
C TYR A 113 -12.29 47.00 -37.27
N GLY A 114 -12.63 47.00 -38.58
CA GLY A 114 -11.72 47.30 -39.70
C GLY A 114 -12.05 46.53 -40.97
#